data_AF-A0A9E0JDJ2-F1
#
_entry.id   AF-A0A9E0JDJ2-F1
#
_cell.length_a   1.000
_cell.length_b   1.000
_cell.length_c   1.000
_cell.angle_alpha   90.00
_cell.angle_beta   90.00
_cell.angle_gamma   90.00
#
_symmetry.space_group_name_H-M   'P 1'
#
loop_
_entity.id
_entity.type
_entity.pdbx_description
1 polymer ?
#
loop_
_entity_poly.entity_id
_entity_poly.type
_entity_poly.pdbx_seq_one_letter_code
_entity_poly.pdbx_strand_id
1 'polypeptide(L)' 'MADKQKFAFDKTNFILLAVGMVVVILGFLLMTGPSSTESAFEPDIFSVRRIKVAPVVCFLGFIFMIYAVLRKPKIKE' A
#
# COMPACT_ATOMS: atom_id res chain seq x y z
N MET A 1 -24.75 -2.66 -29.37
CA MET A 1 -23.40 -3.11 -29.79
C MET A 1 -22.44 -2.74 -28.69
N ALA A 2 -21.68 -3.71 -28.21
CA ALA A 2 -20.95 -3.66 -26.94
C ALA A 2 -20.07 -2.41 -26.77
N ASP A 3 -20.37 -1.62 -25.73
CA ASP A 3 -19.46 -0.63 -25.18
C ASP A 3 -18.13 -1.30 -24.90
N LYS A 4 -17.12 -1.03 -25.74
CA LYS A 4 -15.73 -1.30 -25.40
C LYS A 4 -15.43 -0.40 -24.21
N GLN A 5 -15.66 -0.94 -23.00
CA GLN A 5 -15.16 -0.43 -21.74
C GLN A 5 -13.66 -0.20 -21.94
N LYS A 6 -13.29 1.02 -22.34
CA LYS A 6 -11.91 1.48 -22.33
C LYS A 6 -11.56 1.57 -20.85
N PHE A 7 -11.14 0.44 -20.30
CA PHE A 7 -10.56 0.43 -18.96
C PHE A 7 -9.51 1.55 -18.94
N ALA A 8 -9.67 2.50 -18.03
CA ALA A 8 -8.71 3.60 -17.85
C ALA A 8 -7.29 3.07 -17.53
N PHE A 9 -7.20 1.80 -17.14
CA PHE A 9 -5.99 1.09 -16.79
C PHE A 9 -5.82 -0.17 -17.65
N ASP A 10 -4.62 -0.34 -18.19
CA ASP A 10 -4.19 -1.59 -18.83
C ASP A 10 -4.02 -2.70 -17.78
N LYS A 11 -4.04 -3.97 -18.19
CA LYS A 11 -3.84 -5.14 -17.32
C LYS A 11 -2.57 -5.01 -16.48
N THR A 12 -1.52 -4.40 -17.05
CA THR A 12 -0.26 -4.15 -16.34
C THR A 12 -0.42 -3.14 -15.19
N ASN A 13 -1.15 -2.05 -15.42
CA ASN A 13 -1.43 -1.07 -14.38
C ASN A 13 -2.32 -1.64 -13.28
N PHE A 14 -3.31 -2.45 -13.64
CA PHE A 14 -4.17 -3.10 -12.66
C PHE A 14 -3.38 -4.04 -11.73
N ILE A 15 -2.41 -4.80 -12.27
CA ILE A 15 -1.51 -5.63 -11.48
C ILE A 15 -0.62 -4.76 -10.57
N LEU A 16 -0.05 -3.67 -11.07
CA LEU A 16 0.73 -2.73 -10.26
C LEU A 16 -0.11 -2.13 -9.12
N LEU A 17 -1.36 -1.77 -9.39
CA LEU A 17 -2.29 -1.25 -8.39
C LEU A 17 -2.60 -2.29 -7.31
N ALA A 18 -2.87 -3.54 -7.71
CA ALA A 18 -3.11 -4.64 -6.78
C ALA A 18 -1.89 -4.93 -5.89
N VAL A 19 -0.69 -4.93 -6.45
CA VAL A 19 0.56 -5.08 -5.69
C VAL A 19 0.73 -3.92 -4.69
N GLY A 20 0.47 -2.68 -5.12
CA GLY A 20 0.52 -1.52 -4.23
C GLY A 20 -0.46 -1.60 -3.07
N MET A 21 -1.68 -2.07 -3.33
CA MET A 21 -2.69 -2.29 -2.30
C MET A 21 -2.24 -3.35 -1.27
N VAL A 22 -1.62 -4.45 -1.70
CA VAL A 22 -1.06 -5.47 -0.79
C VAL A 22 0.05 -4.87 0.09
N VAL A 23 0.94 -4.05 -0.46
CA VAL A 23 2.02 -3.40 0.30
C VAL A 23 1.46 -2.45 1.37
N VAL A 24 0.43 -1.67 1.04
CA VAL A 24 -0.24 -0.79 2.01
C VAL A 24 -0.91 -1.59 3.13
N ILE A 25 -1.61 -2.68 2.79
CA ILE A 25 -2.22 -3.58 3.79
C ILE A 25 -1.16 -4.15 4.73
N LEU A 26 -0.03 -4.62 4.18
CA LEU A 26 1.08 -5.12 4.99
C LEU A 26 1.67 -4.03 5.89
N GLY A 27 1.80 -2.80 5.40
CA GLY A 27 2.24 -1.65 6.20
C GLY A 27 1.31 -1.38 7.38
N PHE A 28 -0.01 -1.41 7.17
CA PHE A 28 -0.98 -1.26 8.26
C PHE A 28 -0.94 -2.43 9.23
N LEU A 29 -0.79 -3.66 8.75
CA LEU A 29 -0.62 -4.84 9.61
C LEU A 29 0.67 -4.77 10.44
N LEU A 30 1.74 -4.16 9.93
CA LEU A 30 2.96 -3.92 10.71
C LEU A 30 2.76 -2.82 11.78
N MET A 31 1.77 -1.94 11.63
CA MET A 31 1.40 -0.96 12.67
C MET A 31 0.53 -1.60 13.76
N THR A 32 -0.20 -2.67 13.47
CA THR A 32 -0.97 -3.41 14.48
C THR A 32 -0.05 -4.15 15.45
N GLY A 33 -0.53 -4.34 16.67
CA GLY A 33 0.23 -4.90 17.77
C GLY A 33 -0.31 -4.42 19.11
N PRO A 34 0.06 -5.06 20.23
CA PRO A 34 -0.49 -4.76 21.54
C PRO A 34 -0.26 -3.28 21.89
N SER A 35 -1.32 -2.67 22.42
CA SER A 35 -1.26 -1.31 22.97
C SER A 35 -0.99 -1.43 24.47
N SER A 36 -0.20 -0.50 25.00
CA SER A 36 0.01 -0.41 26.46
C SER A 36 -1.33 -0.24 27.16
N THR A 37 -1.49 -0.94 28.28
CA THR A 37 -2.66 -0.81 29.17
C THR A 37 -2.23 -0.03 30.40
N GLU A 38 -3.16 0.64 31.09
CA GLU A 38 -2.93 1.46 32.31
C GLU A 38 -2.13 0.71 33.41
N SER A 39 -2.12 -0.62 33.39
CA SER A 39 -1.45 -1.51 34.35
C SER A 39 -0.09 -2.05 33.91
N ALA A 40 0.31 -1.91 32.64
CA ALA A 40 1.60 -2.37 32.14
C ALA A 40 2.02 -1.59 30.89
N PHE A 41 3.16 -0.89 30.98
CA PHE A 41 3.78 -0.22 29.85
C PHE A 41 4.50 -1.25 28.98
N GLU A 42 3.95 -1.52 27.79
CA GLU A 42 4.61 -2.33 26.77
C GLU A 42 5.67 -1.45 26.07
N PRO A 43 6.98 -1.73 26.17
CA PRO A 43 7.99 -0.93 25.46
C PRO A 43 7.91 -1.11 23.93
N ASP A 44 7.19 -2.13 23.45
CA ASP A 44 7.10 -2.47 22.02
C ASP A 44 6.20 -1.52 21.21
N ILE A 45 5.43 -0.63 21.87
CA ILE A 45 4.80 0.53 21.19
C ILE A 45 5.83 1.54 20.69
N PHE A 46 7.02 1.63 21.31
CA PHE A 46 8.14 2.47 20.85
C PHE A 46 9.13 1.73 19.96
N SER A 47 8.80 0.50 19.56
CA SER A 47 9.63 -0.31 18.70
C SER A 47 9.89 0.37 17.37
N VAL A 48 11.16 0.37 16.94
CA VAL A 48 11.61 0.94 15.66
C VAL A 48 10.79 0.39 14.49
N ARG A 49 10.30 -0.86 14.62
CA ARG A 49 9.42 -1.52 13.64
C ARG A 49 8.09 -0.79 13.44
N ARG A 50 7.40 -0.40 14.51
CA ARG A 50 6.04 0.19 14.44
C ARG A 50 6.08 1.69 14.19
N ILE A 51 7.09 2.40 14.71
CA ILE A 51 7.20 3.87 14.59
C ILE A 51 7.94 4.31 13.32
N LYS A 52 8.95 3.56 12.86
CA LYS A 52 9.76 3.96 11.69
C LYS A 52 9.51 3.07 10.48
N VAL A 53 9.61 1.75 10.65
CA VAL A 53 9.54 0.83 9.50
C VAL A 53 8.12 0.78 8.92
N ALA A 54 7.10 0.58 9.75
CA ALA A 54 5.73 0.42 9.29
C ALA A 54 5.19 1.68 8.56
N PRO A 55 5.40 2.92 9.07
CA PRO A 55 4.96 4.12 8.35
C PRO A 55 5.72 4.34 7.04
N VAL A 56 7.02 4.02 6.99
CA VAL A 56 7.82 4.12 5.76
C VAL A 56 7.32 3.12 4.71
N VAL A 57 7.00 1.87 5.10
CA VAL A 57 6.43 0.86 4.20
C VAL A 57 5.08 1.31 3.66
N CYS A 58 4.18 1.82 4.51
CA CYS A 58 2.91 2.40 4.09
C CYS A 58 3.12 3.56 3.10
N PHE A 59 4.03 4.49 3.41
CA PHE A 59 4.31 5.65 2.57
C PHE A 59 4.82 5.26 1.18
N LEU A 60 5.76 4.30 1.12
CA LEU A 60 6.24 3.76 -0.16
C LEU A 60 5.12 3.05 -0.92
N GLY A 61 4.22 2.33 -0.23
CA GLY A 61 3.04 1.72 -0.82
C GLY A 61 2.11 2.75 -1.48
N PHE A 62 1.87 3.89 -0.83
CA PHE A 62 1.08 4.98 -1.40
C PHE A 62 1.76 5.66 -2.59
N ILE A 63 3.06 5.93 -2.52
CA ILE A 63 3.82 6.46 -3.67
C ILE A 63 3.74 5.50 -4.86
N PHE A 64 3.87 4.20 -4.60
CA PHE A 64 3.78 3.18 -5.63
C PHE A 64 2.37 3.10 -6.24
N MET A 65 1.31 3.25 -5.44
CA MET A 65 -0.06 3.37 -5.97
C MET A 65 -0.24 4.60 -6.85
N ILE A 66 0.28 5.76 -6.44
CA ILE A 66 0.26 6.99 -7.26
C ILE A 66 1.00 6.74 -8.58
N TYR A 67 2.16 6.10 -8.54
CA TYR A 67 2.90 5.73 -9.75
C TYR A 67 2.11 4.77 -10.64
N ALA A 68 1.48 3.74 -10.08
CA ALA A 68 0.67 2.77 -10.81
C ALA A 68 -0.53 3.43 -11.51
N VAL A 69 -1.14 4.43 -10.87
CA VAL A 69 -2.24 5.22 -11.45
C VAL A 69 -1.74 6.18 -12.55
N LEU A 70 -0.62 6.88 -12.32
CA LEU A 70 -0.05 7.84 -13.26
C LEU A 70 0.66 7.19 -14.45
N ARG A 71 1.08 5.93 -14.32
CA ARG A 71 1.71 5.15 -15.39
C ARG A 71 0.76 5.14 -16.58
N LYS A 72 1.05 5.90 -17.64
CA LYS A 72 0.22 5.83 -18.84
C LYS A 72 0.33 4.42 -19.44
N PRO A 73 -0.79 3.80 -19.83
CA PRO A 73 -0.74 2.51 -20.50
C PRO A 73 0.12 2.66 -21.76
N LYS A 74 1.16 1.83 -21.88
CA LYS A 74 1.93 1.78 -23.13
C LYS A 74 0.98 1.22 -24.18
N ILE A 75 0.47 2.09 -25.04
CA ILE A 75 -0.15 1.66 -26.29
C ILE A 75 0.96 0.90 -27.03
N LYS A 76 0.91 -0.43 -26.99
CA LYS A 76 1.64 -1.24 -27.96
C LYS A 76 0.86 -1.08 -29.24
N GLU A 77 1.49 -0.46 -30.24
CA GLU A 77 1.06 -0.59 -31.64
C GLU A 77 0.84 -2.06 -32.00
#